data_AF-A0A838R6M4-F1
#
_entry.id   AF-A0A838R6M4-F1
#
_cell.length_a   1.000
_cell.length_b   1.000
_cell.length_c   1.000
_cell.angle_alpha   90.00
_cell.angle_beta   90.00
_cell.angle_gamma   90.00
#
_symmetry.space_group_name_H-M   'P 1'
#
loop_
_entity.id
_entity.type
_entity.pdbx_description
1 polymer ?
#
loop_
_entity_poly.entity_id
_entity_poly.type
_entity_poly.pdbx_seq_one_letter_code
_entity_poly.pdbx_strand_id
1 'polypeptide(L)'
;MDDFLELARSPEHRLRFERLLYLASERGDADLVGERLGWGVDPNCRFARARTPLIANVRGSCPSAATVKALLKFGADATLTDGAGLTALDYARRKLMRLHEGKAAPSRKSPSLDENDQLALSADEQAATDETRTKLGPEGAEFVRVYWKERLRAARRVFNNSSEVEVIVEILEAVGA
;
A
#
# COMPACT_ATOMS: atom_id res chain seq x y z
N MET A 1 12.23 -17.61 -13.86
CA MET A 1 12.03 -16.76 -12.68
C MET A 1 13.30 -15.97 -12.34
N ASP A 2 14.49 -16.57 -12.46
CA ASP A 2 15.77 -15.90 -12.15
C ASP A 2 16.03 -14.65 -13.00
N ASP A 3 15.70 -14.69 -14.30
CA ASP A 3 15.83 -13.56 -15.24
C ASP A 3 15.08 -12.30 -14.75
N PHE A 4 13.90 -12.46 -14.12
CA PHE A 4 13.14 -11.32 -13.61
C PHE A 4 13.75 -10.70 -12.35
N LEU A 5 14.31 -11.53 -11.45
CA LEU A 5 15.01 -11.07 -10.25
C LEU A 5 16.37 -10.44 -10.58
N GLU A 6 17.02 -10.90 -11.64
CA GLU A 6 18.22 -10.27 -12.19
C GLU A 6 17.89 -8.93 -12.84
N LEU A 7 16.81 -8.85 -13.63
CA LEU A 7 16.29 -7.60 -14.18
C LEU A 7 15.95 -6.58 -13.09
N ALA A 8 15.36 -7.02 -11.97
CA ALA A 8 15.04 -6.14 -10.84
C ALA A 8 16.29 -5.50 -10.20
N ARG A 9 17.42 -6.20 -10.24
CA ARG A 9 18.71 -5.75 -9.69
C ARG A 9 19.59 -5.04 -10.72
N SER A 10 19.31 -5.24 -12.01
CA SER A 10 20.03 -4.61 -13.12
C SER A 10 19.93 -3.08 -13.08
N PRO A 11 21.05 -2.34 -13.20
CA PRO A 11 21.05 -0.88 -13.25
C PRO A 11 20.16 -0.30 -14.37
N GLU A 12 20.04 -1.01 -15.50
CA GLU A 12 19.27 -0.56 -16.66
C GLU A 12 17.76 -0.51 -16.39
N HIS A 13 17.26 -1.43 -15.56
CA HIS A 13 15.83 -1.60 -15.29
C HIS A 13 15.42 -1.16 -13.88
N ARG A 14 16.39 -0.90 -13.00
CA ARG A 14 16.22 -0.51 -11.59
C ARG A 14 15.14 0.55 -11.38
N LEU A 15 15.16 1.64 -12.14
CA LEU A 15 14.20 2.75 -12.00
C LEU A 15 12.74 2.31 -12.19
N ARG A 16 12.48 1.32 -13.05
CA ARG A 16 11.12 0.80 -13.26
C ARG A 16 10.64 0.04 -12.02
N PHE A 17 11.50 -0.79 -11.44
CA PHE A 17 11.18 -1.57 -10.24
C PHE A 17 11.08 -0.71 -8.97
N GLU A 18 11.97 0.27 -8.81
CA GLU A 18 11.88 1.27 -7.75
C GLU A 18 10.58 2.08 -7.84
N ARG A 19 10.16 2.45 -9.05
CA ARG A 19 8.87 3.12 -9.26
C ARG A 19 7.69 2.25 -8.86
N LEU A 20 7.75 0.94 -9.11
CA LEU A 20 6.70 0.00 -8.65
C LEU A 20 6.62 -0.05 -7.13
N LEU A 21 7.77 -0.10 -6.45
CA LEU A 21 7.83 -0.04 -4.99
C LEU A 21 7.29 1.30 -4.45
N TYR A 22 7.67 2.41 -5.06
CA TYR A 22 7.19 3.74 -4.69
C TYR A 22 5.67 3.84 -4.78
N LEU A 23 5.08 3.42 -5.91
CA LEU A 23 3.64 3.47 -6.12
C LEU A 23 2.86 2.52 -5.19
N ALA A 24 3.40 1.34 -4.92
CA ALA A 24 2.82 0.41 -3.95
C ALA A 24 2.83 1.01 -2.53
N SER A 25 3.93 1.68 -2.16
CA SER A 25 4.09 2.33 -0.86
C SER A 25 3.13 3.51 -0.70
N GLU A 26 3.03 4.39 -1.71
CA GLU A 26 2.10 5.53 -1.74
C GLU A 26 0.63 5.09 -1.62
N ARG A 27 0.30 3.88 -2.08
CA ARG A 27 -1.04 3.28 -1.96
C ARG A 27 -1.31 2.59 -0.62
N GLY A 28 -0.31 2.46 0.25
CA GLY A 28 -0.43 1.72 1.51
C GLY A 28 -0.57 0.21 1.34
N ASP A 29 0.02 -0.32 0.27
CA ASP A 29 -0.21 -1.69 -0.16
C ASP A 29 0.89 -2.63 0.34
N ALA A 30 0.74 -3.13 1.57
CA ALA A 30 1.75 -3.94 2.24
C ALA A 30 2.12 -5.24 1.49
N ASP A 31 1.15 -5.89 0.84
CA ASP A 31 1.38 -7.13 0.08
C ASP A 31 2.29 -6.86 -1.14
N LEU A 32 1.94 -5.84 -1.95
CA LEU A 32 2.74 -5.48 -3.12
C LEU A 32 4.10 -4.94 -2.70
N VAL A 33 4.18 -4.20 -1.60
CA VAL A 33 5.46 -3.73 -1.06
C VAL A 33 6.34 -4.93 -0.68
N GLY A 34 5.80 -5.91 0.05
CA GLY A 34 6.52 -7.13 0.39
C GLY A 34 6.99 -7.92 -0.84
N GLU A 35 6.15 -8.06 -1.86
CA GLU A 35 6.50 -8.74 -3.10
C GLU A 35 7.62 -8.01 -3.85
N ARG A 36 7.55 -6.67 -3.95
CA ARG A 36 8.55 -5.83 -4.67
C ARG A 36 9.88 -5.81 -3.94
N LEU A 37 9.86 -5.74 -2.61
CA LEU A 37 11.07 -5.86 -1.79
C LEU A 37 11.70 -7.26 -1.91
N GLY A 38 10.86 -8.29 -2.04
CA GLY A 38 11.31 -9.67 -2.33
C GLY A 38 12.08 -9.81 -3.64
N TRP A 39 11.94 -8.86 -4.59
CA TRP A 39 12.71 -8.82 -5.82
C TRP A 39 14.12 -8.22 -5.66
N GLY A 40 14.47 -7.75 -4.45
CA GLY A 40 15.77 -7.12 -4.17
C GLY A 40 15.84 -5.64 -4.54
N VAL A 41 14.69 -4.97 -4.65
CA VAL A 41 14.62 -3.52 -4.87
C VAL A 41 15.08 -2.79 -3.61
N ASP A 42 15.87 -1.73 -3.78
CA ASP A 42 16.34 -0.91 -2.68
C ASP A 42 15.16 -0.22 -1.96
N PRO A 43 14.92 -0.50 -0.66
CA PRO A 43 13.86 0.14 0.12
C PRO A 43 14.11 1.65 0.34
N ASN A 44 15.32 2.14 0.12
CA ASN A 44 15.73 3.53 0.29
C ASN A 44 15.76 4.31 -1.02
N CYS A 45 15.21 3.75 -2.09
CA CYS A 45 15.18 4.40 -3.40
C CYS A 45 14.56 5.81 -3.31
N ARG A 46 15.14 6.77 -4.03
CA ARG A 46 14.72 8.17 -3.95
C ARG A 46 14.04 8.58 -5.25
N PHE A 47 12.78 8.96 -5.15
CA PHE A 47 11.99 9.43 -6.28
C PHE A 47 11.96 10.97 -6.36
N ALA A 48 11.03 11.53 -7.13
CA ALA A 48 10.87 12.97 -7.29
C ALA A 48 10.87 13.71 -5.93
N ARG A 49 11.67 14.79 -5.84
CA ARG A 49 11.97 15.52 -4.59
C ARG A 49 12.62 14.66 -3.51
N ALA A 50 13.44 13.68 -3.92
CA ALA A 50 14.22 12.83 -3.03
C ALA A 50 13.39 12.00 -2.02
N ARG A 51 12.13 11.72 -2.34
CA ARG A 51 11.20 10.99 -1.47
C ARG A 51 11.48 9.49 -1.48
N THR A 52 11.54 8.91 -0.29
CA THR A 52 11.68 7.46 -0.08
C THR A 52 10.31 6.76 -0.09
N PRO A 53 10.26 5.43 -0.27
CA PRO A 53 9.05 4.62 -0.08
C PRO A 53 8.35 4.85 1.26
N LEU A 54 9.11 5.01 2.35
CA LEU A 54 8.56 5.35 3.67
C LEU A 54 7.83 6.70 3.65
N ILE A 55 8.45 7.75 3.10
CA ILE A 55 7.83 9.07 2.97
C ILE A 55 6.60 9.00 2.06
N ALA A 56 6.66 8.23 0.97
CA ALA A 56 5.55 8.04 0.04
C ALA A 56 4.33 7.42 0.74
N ASN A 57 4.53 6.41 1.58
CA ASN A 57 3.46 5.76 2.35
C ASN A 57 2.70 6.75 3.24
N VAL A 58 3.43 7.51 4.04
CA VAL A 58 2.84 8.46 5.00
C VAL A 58 2.11 9.59 4.28
N ARG A 59 2.66 10.07 3.16
CA ARG A 59 2.05 11.13 2.35
C ARG A 59 0.84 10.66 1.54
N GLY A 60 0.72 9.36 1.30
CA GLY A 60 -0.39 8.76 0.57
C GLY A 60 -1.74 8.99 1.26
N SER A 61 -2.82 8.82 0.51
CA SER A 61 -4.19 8.97 1.05
C SER A 61 -4.59 7.81 1.96
N CYS A 62 -3.95 6.65 1.81
CA CYS A 62 -4.17 5.44 2.61
C CYS A 62 -2.84 5.02 3.26
N PRO A 63 -2.36 5.70 4.30
CA PRO A 63 -1.15 5.30 5.01
C PRO A 63 -1.40 3.95 5.70
N SER A 64 -0.38 3.10 5.78
CA SER A 64 -0.52 1.75 6.34
C SER A 64 0.65 1.41 7.24
N ALA A 65 0.36 1.10 8.50
CA ALA A 65 1.37 0.64 9.45
C ALA A 65 2.02 -0.67 8.99
N ALA A 66 1.26 -1.56 8.34
CA ALA A 66 1.79 -2.79 7.77
C ALA A 66 2.83 -2.53 6.67
N THR A 67 2.60 -1.54 5.80
CA THR A 67 3.59 -1.12 4.80
C THR A 67 4.86 -0.56 5.45
N VAL A 68 4.73 0.27 6.49
CA VAL A 68 5.89 0.80 7.23
C VAL A 68 6.70 -0.34 7.86
N LYS A 69 6.03 -1.29 8.53
CA LYS A 69 6.69 -2.49 9.10
C LYS A 69 7.40 -3.32 8.03
N ALA A 70 6.78 -3.51 6.86
CA ALA A 70 7.39 -4.23 5.76
C ALA A 70 8.65 -3.53 5.24
N LEU A 71 8.58 -2.22 4.99
CA LEU A 71 9.75 -1.44 4.56
C LEU A 71 10.89 -1.48 5.57
N LEU A 72 10.60 -1.28 6.86
CA LEU A 72 11.58 -1.33 7.94
C LEU A 72 12.21 -2.72 8.07
N LYS A 73 11.41 -3.79 7.96
CA LYS A 73 11.90 -5.18 7.97
C LYS A 73 12.94 -5.46 6.88
N PHE A 74 12.82 -4.80 5.73
CA PHE A 74 13.77 -4.92 4.62
C PHE A 74 14.92 -3.90 4.66
N GLY A 75 15.06 -3.11 5.75
CA GLY A 75 16.17 -2.17 5.93
C GLY A 75 15.91 -0.77 5.41
N ALA A 76 14.65 -0.34 5.29
CA ALA A 76 14.33 1.06 5.03
C ALA A 76 14.84 1.95 6.17
N ASP A 77 15.54 3.03 5.83
CA ASP A 77 16.06 4.03 6.75
C ASP A 77 15.01 5.13 6.96
N ALA A 78 14.46 5.18 8.18
CA ALA A 78 13.45 6.15 8.59
C ALA A 78 14.00 7.58 8.79
N THR A 79 15.33 7.73 8.89
CA THR A 79 15.99 9.02 9.12
C THR A 79 16.20 9.83 7.83
N LEU A 80 16.04 9.19 6.67
CA LEU A 80 16.17 9.84 5.38
C LEU A 80 15.15 10.97 5.21
N THR A 81 15.63 12.11 4.73
CA THR A 81 14.83 13.28 4.44
C THR A 81 14.54 13.42 2.94
N ASP A 82 13.38 13.99 2.61
CA ASP A 82 13.09 14.43 1.25
C ASP A 82 13.75 15.78 0.94
N GLY A 83 13.51 16.32 -0.27
CA GLY A 83 14.05 17.61 -0.69
C GLY A 83 13.51 18.82 0.08
N ALA A 84 12.52 18.64 0.97
CA ALA A 84 12.07 19.67 1.91
C ALA A 84 12.74 19.52 3.29
N GLY A 85 13.66 18.56 3.45
CA GLY A 85 14.33 18.30 4.72
C GLY A 85 13.44 17.56 5.74
N LEU A 86 12.36 16.91 5.29
CA LEU A 86 11.40 16.25 6.18
C LEU A 86 11.55 14.74 6.13
N THR A 87 11.51 14.11 7.30
CA THR A 87 11.51 12.65 7.48
C THR A 87 10.10 12.08 7.32
N ALA A 88 10.00 10.75 7.26
CA ALA A 88 8.70 10.07 7.30
C ALA A 88 7.93 10.40 8.59
N LEU A 89 8.63 10.51 9.73
CA LEU A 89 8.03 10.85 11.03
C LEU A 89 7.45 12.27 11.05
N ASP A 90 8.15 13.25 10.45
CA ASP A 90 7.66 14.62 10.36
C ASP A 90 6.33 14.70 9.58
N TYR A 91 6.24 13.97 8.47
CA TYR A 91 5.00 13.87 7.71
C TYR A 91 3.89 13.18 8.51
N ALA A 92 4.20 12.14 9.27
CA ALA A 92 3.23 11.37 10.04
C ALA A 92 2.60 12.24 11.14
N ARG A 93 3.44 12.95 11.91
CA ARG A 93 2.99 13.90 12.95
C ARG A 93 2.12 15.03 12.37
N ARG A 94 2.56 15.65 11.27
CA ARG A 94 1.78 16.71 10.59
C ARG A 94 0.45 16.19 10.07
N LYS A 95 0.42 14.95 9.56
CA LYS A 95 -0.82 14.33 9.09
C LYS A 95 -1.75 14.04 10.25
N LEU A 96 -1.24 13.49 11.34
CA LEU A 96 -1.99 13.19 12.55
C LEU A 96 -2.64 14.44 13.13
N MET A 97 -1.88 15.54 13.27
CA MET A 97 -2.40 16.84 13.73
C MET A 97 -3.57 17.30 12.87
N ARG A 98 -3.46 17.26 11.53
CA ARG A 98 -4.55 17.64 10.62
C ARG A 98 -5.79 16.75 10.75
N LEU A 99 -5.61 15.47 11.07
CA LEU A 99 -6.72 14.54 11.26
C LEU A 99 -7.45 14.79 12.59
N HIS A 100 -6.71 15.18 13.64
CA HIS A 100 -7.28 15.56 14.92
C HIS A 100 -7.93 16.95 14.89
N GLU A 101 -7.36 17.91 14.16
CA GLU A 101 -7.90 19.27 13.98
C GLU A 101 -9.13 19.31 13.05
N GLY A 102 -9.20 18.39 12.09
CA GLY A 102 -10.35 18.26 11.22
C GLY A 102 -11.58 17.76 11.99
N LYS A 103 -12.78 18.25 11.65
CA LYS A 103 -14.02 17.57 12.06
C LYS A 103 -13.99 16.16 11.49
N ALA A 104 -13.62 15.18 12.30
CA ALA A 104 -13.49 13.79 11.87
C ALA A 104 -14.83 13.33 11.28
N ALA A 105 -14.90 13.25 9.95
CA ALA A 105 -15.98 12.52 9.33
C ALA A 105 -15.83 11.06 9.77
N PRO A 106 -16.88 10.41 10.29
CA PRO A 106 -16.77 9.01 10.69
C PRO A 106 -16.27 8.20 9.50
N SER A 107 -15.38 7.24 9.76
CA SER A 107 -14.94 6.28 8.73
C SER A 107 -16.17 5.62 8.13
N ARG A 108 -16.44 5.87 6.85
CA ARG A 108 -17.55 5.24 6.13
C ARG A 108 -17.01 4.04 5.38
N LYS A 109 -17.68 2.88 5.53
CA LYS A 109 -17.41 1.72 4.67
C LYS A 109 -17.64 2.13 3.21
N SER A 110 -16.86 1.55 2.31
CA SER A 110 -17.09 1.76 0.88
C SER A 110 -18.51 1.34 0.51
N PRO A 111 -19.23 2.07 -0.37
CA PRO A 111 -20.55 1.66 -0.85
C PRO A 111 -20.57 0.28 -1.52
N SER A 112 -19.41 -0.21 -1.93
CA SER A 112 -19.22 -1.54 -2.51
C SER A 112 -19.08 -2.66 -1.48
N LEU A 113 -19.15 -2.36 -0.17
CA LEU A 113 -19.09 -3.34 0.91
C LEU A 113 -20.44 -3.51 1.59
N ASP A 114 -20.75 -4.75 1.98
CA ASP A 114 -21.87 -5.08 2.84
C ASP A 114 -21.53 -4.97 4.33
N GLU A 115 -22.46 -5.36 5.19
CA GLU A 115 -22.29 -5.33 6.65
C GLU A 115 -21.15 -6.24 7.15
N ASN A 116 -20.82 -7.31 6.41
CA ASN A 116 -19.81 -8.32 6.73
C ASN A 116 -18.45 -8.06 6.03
N ASP A 117 -18.26 -6.84 5.54
CA ASP A 117 -17.07 -6.41 4.79
C ASP A 117 -16.78 -7.27 3.55
N GLN A 118 -17.82 -7.84 2.93
CA GLN A 118 -17.77 -8.51 1.62
C GLN A 118 -18.26 -7.57 0.52
N LEU A 119 -17.98 -7.90 -0.75
CA LEU A 119 -18.45 -7.10 -1.87
C LEU A 119 -19.98 -7.18 -1.96
N ALA A 120 -20.65 -6.03 -1.84
CA ALA A 120 -22.07 -5.89 -2.11
C ALA A 120 -22.29 -5.92 -3.63
N LEU A 121 -22.63 -7.10 -4.15
CA LEU A 121 -22.94 -7.30 -5.57
C LEU A 121 -24.44 -7.17 -5.84
N SER A 122 -24.78 -6.57 -6.98
CA SER A 122 -26.15 -6.68 -7.50
C SER A 122 -26.45 -8.12 -7.96
N ALA A 123 -27.73 -8.45 -8.11
CA ALA A 123 -28.14 -9.75 -8.66
C ALA A 123 -27.51 -10.02 -10.03
N ASP A 124 -27.39 -8.99 -10.87
CA ASP A 124 -26.79 -9.09 -12.20
C ASP A 124 -25.26 -9.30 -12.13
N GLU A 125 -24.57 -8.60 -11.23
CA GLU A 125 -23.13 -8.80 -11.00
C GLU A 125 -22.83 -10.19 -10.44
N GLN A 126 -23.68 -10.69 -9.55
CA GLN A 126 -23.56 -12.04 -8.99
C GLN A 126 -23.74 -13.08 -10.11
N ALA A 127 -24.79 -12.94 -10.93
CA ALA A 127 -25.05 -13.83 -12.07
C ALA A 127 -23.88 -13.84 -13.07
N ALA A 128 -23.31 -12.67 -13.39
CA ALA A 128 -22.15 -12.57 -14.28
C ALA A 128 -20.90 -13.25 -13.69
N THR A 129 -20.71 -13.17 -12.37
CA THR A 129 -19.59 -13.83 -11.67
C THR A 129 -19.75 -15.36 -11.69
N ASP A 130 -20.96 -15.87 -11.51
CA ASP A 130 -21.25 -17.30 -11.57
C ASP A 130 -21.19 -17.84 -13.01
N GLU A 131 -21.62 -17.06 -14.00
CA GLU A 131 -21.47 -17.39 -15.42
C GLU A 131 -19.99 -17.47 -15.82
N THR A 132 -19.17 -16.49 -15.41
CA THR A 132 -17.72 -16.51 -15.68
C THR A 132 -17.03 -17.69 -15.00
N ARG A 133 -17.40 -18.01 -13.75
CA ARG A 133 -16.91 -19.23 -13.06
C ARG A 133 -17.25 -20.50 -13.82
N THR A 134 -18.47 -20.58 -14.38
CA THR A 134 -18.92 -21.74 -15.15
C THR A 134 -18.17 -21.86 -16.48
N LYS A 135 -18.03 -20.75 -17.22
CA LYS A 135 -17.35 -20.71 -18.53
C LYS A 135 -15.87 -21.05 -18.45
N LEU A 136 -15.19 -20.57 -17.42
CA LEU A 136 -13.74 -20.73 -17.28
C LEU A 136 -13.33 -22.09 -16.67
N GLY A 137 -14.27 -22.84 -16.11
CA GLY A 137 -13.99 -24.15 -15.50
C GLY A 137 -12.98 -24.07 -14.34
N PRO A 138 -12.34 -25.20 -13.98
CA PRO A 138 -11.39 -25.25 -12.86
C PRO A 138 -10.13 -24.39 -13.09
N GLU A 139 -9.69 -24.19 -14.34
CA GLU A 139 -8.48 -23.42 -14.65
C GLU A 139 -8.66 -21.90 -14.46
N GLY A 140 -9.83 -21.33 -14.76
CA GLY A 140 -10.07 -19.91 -14.46
C GLY A 140 -10.73 -19.63 -13.12
N ALA A 141 -10.90 -20.63 -12.26
CA ALA A 141 -11.27 -20.41 -10.86
C ALA A 141 -10.24 -19.52 -10.14
N GLU A 142 -8.96 -19.64 -10.50
CA GLU A 142 -7.90 -18.76 -9.99
C GLU A 142 -8.09 -17.30 -10.46
N PHE A 143 -8.45 -17.09 -11.73
CA PHE A 143 -8.75 -15.76 -12.25
C PHE A 143 -9.88 -15.08 -11.48
N VAL A 144 -10.99 -15.78 -11.26
CA VAL A 144 -12.14 -15.26 -10.49
C VAL A 144 -11.73 -14.96 -9.04
N ARG A 145 -10.91 -15.83 -8.43
CA ARG A 145 -10.39 -15.62 -7.08
C ARG A 145 -9.49 -14.38 -6.97
N VAL A 146 -8.56 -14.19 -7.90
CA VAL A 146 -7.67 -13.02 -7.94
C VAL A 146 -8.49 -11.76 -8.17
N TYR A 147 -9.40 -11.77 -9.15
CA TYR A 147 -10.31 -10.67 -9.43
C TYR A 147 -11.11 -10.25 -8.18
N TRP A 148 -11.68 -11.23 -7.46
CA TRP A 148 -12.42 -10.98 -6.22
C TRP A 148 -11.53 -10.38 -5.13
N LYS A 149 -10.35 -10.97 -4.92
CA LYS A 149 -9.37 -10.51 -3.93
C LYS A 149 -9.00 -9.05 -4.17
N GLU A 150 -8.71 -8.67 -5.41
CA GLU A 150 -8.31 -7.31 -5.75
C GLU A 150 -9.46 -6.30 -5.60
N ARG A 151 -10.69 -6.65 -6.02
CA ARG A 151 -11.88 -5.80 -5.78
C ARG A 151 -12.12 -5.59 -4.29
N LEU A 152 -12.08 -6.67 -3.52
CA LEU A 152 -12.29 -6.62 -2.07
C LEU A 152 -11.22 -5.77 -1.37
N ARG A 153 -9.96 -5.93 -1.78
CA ARG A 153 -8.84 -5.13 -1.28
C ARG A 153 -9.01 -3.64 -1.60
N ALA A 154 -9.44 -3.30 -2.81
CA ALA A 154 -9.72 -1.90 -3.17
C ALA A 154 -10.89 -1.32 -2.37
N ALA A 155 -11.96 -2.11 -2.18
CA ALA A 155 -13.16 -1.71 -1.46
C ALA A 155 -12.92 -1.49 0.05
N ARG A 156 -12.03 -2.28 0.66
CA ARG A 156 -11.68 -2.18 2.10
C ARG A 156 -10.71 -1.05 2.44
N ARG A 157 -10.25 -0.26 1.47
CA ARG A 157 -9.34 0.85 1.75
C ARG A 157 -10.04 1.93 2.57
N VAL A 158 -9.45 2.23 3.73
CA VAL A 158 -9.88 3.34 4.59
C VAL A 158 -8.96 4.54 4.32
N PHE A 159 -9.53 5.62 3.80
CA PHE A 159 -8.79 6.84 3.54
C PHE A 159 -8.56 7.61 4.84
N ASN A 160 -7.32 8.09 5.04
CA ASN A 160 -6.96 8.99 6.14
C ASN A 160 -7.40 8.49 7.53
N ASN A 161 -7.26 7.18 7.80
CA ASN A 161 -7.54 6.62 9.11
C ASN A 161 -6.56 7.16 10.17
N SER A 162 -7.05 7.87 11.18
CA SER A 162 -6.20 8.44 12.24
C SER A 162 -5.51 7.36 13.08
N SER A 163 -6.20 6.26 13.39
CA SER A 163 -5.62 5.19 14.21
C SER A 163 -4.42 4.52 13.53
N GLU A 164 -4.47 4.35 12.21
CA GLU A 164 -3.33 3.85 11.43
C GLU A 164 -2.16 4.84 11.46
N VAL A 165 -2.44 6.14 11.36
CA VAL A 165 -1.39 7.17 11.41
C VAL A 165 -0.76 7.24 12.80
N GLU A 166 -1.53 7.09 13.88
CA GLU A 166 -1.02 7.00 15.26
C GLU A 166 -0.02 5.85 15.41
N VAL A 167 -0.40 4.65 14.97
CA VAL A 167 0.50 3.48 14.99
C VAL A 167 1.75 3.72 14.14
N ILE A 168 1.65 4.40 13.00
CA ILE A 168 2.82 4.75 12.18
C ILE A 168 3.76 5.69 12.93
N VAL A 169 3.22 6.70 13.63
CA VAL A 169 4.03 7.62 14.43
C VAL A 169 4.79 6.84 15.51
N GLU A 170 4.11 5.98 16.26
CA GLU A 170 4.73 5.15 17.30
C GLU A 170 5.87 4.27 16.75
N ILE A 171 5.64 3.62 15.60
CA ILE A 171 6.65 2.77 14.95
C ILE A 171 7.88 3.60 14.56
N LEU A 172 7.67 4.77 13.94
CA LEU A 172 8.78 5.60 13.46
C LEU A 172 9.53 6.29 14.60
N GLU A 173 8.85 6.64 15.70
CA GLU A 173 9.48 7.13 16.92
C GLU A 173 10.37 6.06 17.57
N ALA A 174 9.91 4.82 17.61
CA ALA A 174 10.69 3.71 18.17
C ALA A 174 11.95 3.38 17.35
N VAL A 175 11.99 3.71 16.05
CA VAL A 175 13.15 3.48 15.18
C VAL A 175 14.11 4.68 15.19
N GLY A 176 13.62 5.89 15.45
CA GLY A 176 14.42 7.11 15.50
C GLY A 176 15.02 7.43 16.88
N ALA A 177 14.64 6.70 17.93
CA ALA A 177 15.19 6.80 19.29
C ALA A 177 16.44 5.93 19.46
#